data_AF-A0A094PYH8-F1
#
_entry.id   AF-A0A094PYH8-F1
#
_cell.length_a   1.000
_cell.length_b   1.000
_cell.length_c   1.000
_cell.angle_alpha   90.00
_cell.angle_beta   90.00
_cell.angle_gamma   90.00
#
_symmetry.space_group_name_H-M   'P 1'
#
loop_
_entity.id
_entity.type
_entity.pdbx_description
1 polymer ?
#
loop_
_entity_poly.entity_id
_entity_poly.type
_entity_poly.pdbx_seq_one_letter_code
_entity_poly.pdbx_strand_id
1 'polypeptide(L)'
;MFGLTFEKLLVIGVLAVFLLGPERLPKYAAGLARLVKGIRNMASGAKERMRDEMGEDFNDVDWRKLDPRQYDPRRIIRDALLDGPEPSARVTSAASVAVASEQKPRRPRPARAKPGAAPFDGEAT
;
A
#
# COMPACT_ATOMS: atom_id res chain seq x y z
N MET A 1 1.83 -8.75 -1.79
CA MET A 1 3.03 -8.64 -0.95
C MET A 1 4.23 -8.42 -1.86
N PHE A 2 4.93 -7.29 -1.76
CA PHE A 2 6.11 -7.03 -2.59
C PHE A 2 7.20 -8.03 -2.21
N GLY A 3 7.60 -8.89 -3.15
CA GLY A 3 8.64 -9.90 -2.94
C GLY A 3 10.04 -9.29 -2.89
N LEU A 4 10.26 -8.27 -2.06
CA LEU A 4 11.54 -7.59 -1.82
C LEU A 4 12.37 -8.42 -0.85
N THR A 5 13.27 -9.23 -1.38
CA THR A 5 14.29 -9.94 -0.61
C THR A 5 15.57 -9.10 -0.56
N PHE A 6 16.46 -9.39 0.39
CA PHE A 6 17.75 -8.70 0.53
C PHE A 6 18.55 -8.70 -0.79
N GLU A 7 18.59 -9.84 -1.47
CA GLU A 7 19.22 -9.98 -2.78
C GLU A 7 18.67 -8.97 -3.81
N LYS A 8 17.35 -8.81 -3.90
CA LYS A 8 16.72 -7.88 -4.84
C LYS A 8 17.03 -6.43 -4.50
N LEU A 9 17.10 -6.08 -3.21
CA LEU A 9 17.53 -4.76 -2.78
C LEU A 9 18.98 -4.48 -3.19
N LEU A 10 19.87 -5.49 -3.09
CA LEU A 10 21.25 -5.37 -3.54
C LEU A 10 21.32 -5.17 -5.06
N VAL A 11 20.56 -5.94 -5.84
CA VAL A 11 20.47 -5.78 -7.30
C VAL A 11 19.98 -4.39 -7.68
N ILE A 12 18.92 -3.89 -7.03
CA ILE A 12 18.41 -2.53 -7.24
C ILE A 12 19.48 -1.48 -6.88
N GLY A 13 20.22 -1.68 -5.79
CA GLY A 13 21.31 -0.81 -5.38
C GLY A 13 22.43 -0.73 -6.43
N VAL A 14 22.85 -1.87 -6.96
CA VAL A 14 23.85 -1.93 -8.05
C VAL A 14 23.32 -1.25 -9.30
N LEU A 15 22.07 -1.49 -9.69
CA LEU A 15 21.45 -0.77 -10.80
C LEU A 15 21.44 0.74 -10.58
N ALA A 16 21.05 1.19 -9.39
CA ALA A 16 21.04 2.62 -9.06
C ALA A 16 22.44 3.24 -9.17
N VAL A 17 23.48 2.52 -8.75
CA VAL A 17 24.88 2.94 -8.89
C VAL A 17 25.26 3.06 -10.37
N PHE A 18 24.85 2.11 -11.21
CA PHE A 18 25.15 2.16 -12.65
C PHE A 18 24.40 3.28 -13.39
N LEU A 19 23.10 3.45 -13.11
CA LEU A 19 22.26 4.44 -13.79
C LEU A 19 22.61 5.87 -13.39
N LEU A 20 22.87 6.10 -12.10
CA LEU A 20 23.09 7.43 -11.55
C LEU A 20 24.58 7.79 -11.41
N GLY A 21 25.43 6.77 -11.31
CA GLY A 21 26.87 6.88 -11.03
C GLY A 21 27.19 6.80 -9.53
N PRO A 22 28.28 6.08 -9.14
CA PRO A 22 28.67 5.92 -7.74
C PRO A 22 29.00 7.25 -7.05
N GLU A 23 29.53 8.22 -7.79
CA GLU A 23 29.88 9.54 -7.27
C GLU A 23 28.65 10.40 -6.94
N ARG A 24 27.53 10.20 -7.63
CA ARG A 24 26.33 11.06 -7.51
C ARG A 24 25.35 10.56 -6.46
N LEU A 25 25.24 9.24 -6.29
CA LEU A 25 24.39 8.62 -5.28
C LEU A 25 24.54 9.19 -3.86
N PRO A 26 25.76 9.28 -3.28
CA PRO A 26 25.92 9.80 -1.92
C PRO A 26 25.47 11.26 -1.81
N LYS A 27 25.66 12.06 -2.86
CA LYS A 27 25.19 13.45 -2.92
C LYS A 27 23.66 13.53 -2.87
N TYR A 28 22.95 12.70 -3.65
CA TYR A 28 21.49 12.66 -3.63
C TYR A 28 20.94 12.05 -2.34
N ALA A 29 21.56 10.99 -1.83
CA ALA A 29 21.20 10.38 -0.56
C ALA A 29 21.34 11.37 0.60
N ALA A 30 22.40 12.18 0.62
CA ALA A 30 22.56 13.25 1.59
C ALA A 30 21.45 14.31 1.49
N GLY A 31 21.02 14.66 0.27
CA GLY A 31 19.88 15.56 0.05
C GLY A 31 18.58 14.99 0.62
N LEU A 32 18.28 13.72 0.32
CA LEU A 32 17.11 13.02 0.84
C LEU A 32 17.16 12.92 2.38
N ALA A 33 18.32 12.58 2.95
CA ALA A 33 18.50 12.50 4.39
C ALA A 33 18.23 13.84 5.09
N ARG A 34 18.71 14.95 4.50
CA ARG A 34 18.42 16.31 5.00
C ARG A 34 16.93 16.63 4.92
N LEU A 35 16.26 16.27 3.82
CA LEU A 35 14.82 16.47 3.66
C LEU A 35 14.04 15.69 4.72
N VAL A 36 14.31 14.39 4.87
CA VAL A 36 13.66 13.52 5.86
C VAL A 36 13.90 14.03 7.28
N LYS A 37 15.13 14.48 7.59
CA LYS A 37 15.44 15.07 8.90
C LYS A 37 14.71 16.39 9.12
N GLY A 38 14.59 17.23 8.10
CA GLY A 38 13.81 18.46 8.14
C GLY A 38 12.32 18.19 8.42
N ILE A 39 11.72 17.26 7.68
CA ILE A 39 10.33 16.83 7.90
C ILE A 39 10.14 16.29 9.31
N ARG A 40 11.06 15.43 9.79
CA ARG A 40 11.02 14.89 11.15
C ARG A 40 11.08 15.99 12.20
N ASN A 41 12.00 16.94 12.06
CA ASN A 41 12.14 18.05 13.01
C ASN A 41 10.89 18.95 13.02
N MET A 42 10.31 19.22 11.84
CA MET A 42 9.07 19.98 11.70
C MET A 42 7.90 19.26 12.38
N ALA A 43 7.75 17.96 12.14
CA ALA A 43 6.73 17.13 12.76
C ALA A 43 6.88 17.07 14.29
N SER A 44 8.12 16.91 14.79
CA SER A 44 8.40 16.95 16.23
C SER A 44 8.05 18.31 16.84
N GLY A 45 8.42 19.41 16.20
CA GLY A 45 8.11 20.75 16.70
C GLY A 45 6.61 21.07 16.67
N ALA A 46 5.88 20.59 15.66
CA ALA A 46 4.42 20.68 15.62
C ALA A 46 3.79 19.87 16.75
N LYS A 47 4.28 18.65 17.00
CA LYS A 47 3.84 17.79 18.10
C LYS A 47 4.07 18.45 19.48
N GLU A 48 5.22 19.11 19.66
CA GLU A 48 5.55 19.85 20.88
C GLU A 48 4.53 20.96 21.14
N ARG A 49 4.30 21.84 20.16
CA ARG A 49 3.32 22.94 20.28
C ARG A 49 1.89 22.45 20.50
N MET A 50 1.50 21.40 19.81
CA MET A 50 0.16 20.83 19.95
C MET A 50 -0.04 20.21 21.34
N ARG A 51 1.02 19.64 21.93
CA ARG A 51 1.03 19.15 23.31
C ARG A 51 0.96 20.28 24.33
N ASP A 52 1.65 21.39 24.08
CA ASP A 52 1.66 22.55 24.97
C ASP A 52 0.30 23.29 24.97
N GLU A 53 -0.42 23.31 23.85
CA GLU A 53 -1.72 23.99 23.71
C GLU A 53 -2.94 23.14 24.13
N MET A 54 -2.89 21.82 23.99
CA MET A 54 -4.04 20.97 24.35
C MET A 54 -4.05 20.45 25.79
N GLY A 55 -2.97 20.62 26.55
CA GLY A 55 -2.91 20.09 27.92
C GLY A 55 -3.15 18.57 27.99
N GLU A 56 -3.49 18.06 29.16
CA GLU A 56 -3.53 16.62 29.55
C GLU A 56 -4.30 15.66 28.61
N ASP A 57 -5.13 16.18 27.69
CA ASP A 57 -5.89 15.45 26.66
C ASP A 57 -5.04 14.98 25.45
N PHE A 58 -3.76 15.36 25.34
CA PHE A 58 -2.85 14.93 24.26
C PHE A 58 -2.44 13.44 24.35
N ASN A 59 -2.80 12.74 25.43
CA ASN A 59 -2.40 11.36 25.69
C ASN A 59 -3.33 10.30 25.07
N ASP A 60 -4.53 10.65 24.61
CA ASP A 60 -5.51 9.65 24.15
C ASP A 60 -5.49 9.39 22.63
N VAL A 61 -4.88 10.29 21.85
CA VAL A 61 -4.76 10.10 20.39
C VAL A 61 -3.48 9.31 20.08
N ASP A 62 -3.53 7.99 20.18
CA ASP A 62 -2.95 6.98 19.27
C ASP A 62 -1.54 7.15 18.63
N TRP A 63 -0.67 8.05 19.10
CA TRP A 63 0.68 8.22 18.53
C TRP A 63 1.64 7.07 18.87
N ARG A 64 1.36 6.30 19.92
CA ARG A 64 2.10 5.07 20.25
C ARG A 64 1.85 3.94 19.25
N LYS A 65 0.75 3.97 18.49
CA LYS A 65 0.51 3.03 17.37
C LYS A 65 1.27 3.43 16.11
N LEU A 66 1.70 4.69 16.01
CA LEU A 66 2.40 5.28 14.86
C LEU A 66 3.92 5.34 15.01
N ASP A 67 4.49 5.02 16.17
CA ASP A 67 5.93 4.90 16.35
C ASP A 67 6.42 3.56 15.77
N PRO A 68 7.15 3.54 14.64
CA PRO A 68 7.55 2.30 13.96
C PRO A 68 8.47 1.41 14.80
N ARG A 69 9.09 1.96 15.85
CA ARG A 69 10.02 1.22 16.73
C ARG A 69 9.36 0.73 18.02
N GLN A 70 8.14 1.16 18.31
CA GLN A 70 7.39 0.79 19.51
C GLN A 70 6.20 -0.12 19.22
N TYR A 71 6.15 -0.73 18.03
CA TYR A 71 5.37 -1.94 17.77
C TYR A 71 5.98 -3.08 18.60
N ASP A 72 5.73 -3.05 19.90
CA ASP A 72 6.28 -3.99 20.86
C ASP A 72 5.53 -5.33 20.70
N PRO A 73 6.18 -6.37 20.12
CA PRO A 73 5.52 -7.64 19.80
C PRO A 73 4.93 -8.32 21.04
N ARG A 74 5.42 -7.95 22.23
CA ARG A 74 4.93 -8.46 23.51
C ARG A 74 3.50 -8.02 23.82
N ARG A 75 3.02 -6.89 23.28
CA ARG A 75 1.60 -6.48 23.43
C ARG A 75 0.68 -7.38 22.63
N ILE A 76 1.02 -7.69 21.38
CA ILE A 76 0.24 -8.58 20.50
C ILE A 76 0.10 -9.97 21.13
N ILE A 77 1.16 -10.47 21.77
CA ILE A 77 1.13 -11.77 22.45
C ILE A 77 0.24 -11.73 23.70
N ARG A 78 0.24 -10.63 24.46
CA ARG A 78 -0.64 -10.48 25.62
C ARG A 78 -2.10 -10.33 25.21
N ASP A 79 -2.36 -9.59 24.14
CA ASP A 79 -3.71 -9.44 23.58
C ASP A 79 -4.23 -10.80 23.08
N ALA A 80 -3.38 -11.63 22.47
CA ALA A 80 -3.72 -13.00 22.07
C ALA A 80 -3.83 -14.02 23.23
N LEU A 81 -3.34 -13.67 24.42
CA LEU A 81 -3.41 -14.53 25.62
C LEU A 81 -4.54 -14.12 26.57
N LEU A 82 -4.99 -12.86 26.51
CA LEU A 82 -6.05 -12.30 27.35
C LEU A 82 -7.41 -12.30 26.63
N ASP A 83 -7.46 -12.05 25.32
CA ASP A 83 -8.63 -12.33 24.47
C ASP A 83 -8.39 -13.67 23.76
N GLY A 84 -9.04 -14.71 24.29
CA GLY A 84 -8.99 -16.05 23.70
C GLY A 84 -9.45 -16.07 22.24
N PRO A 85 -8.99 -17.04 21.43
CA PRO A 85 -9.33 -17.11 20.01
C PRO A 85 -10.80 -17.48 19.83
N GLU A 86 -11.65 -16.51 19.48
CA GLU A 86 -12.98 -16.77 18.92
C GLU A 86 -12.82 -17.15 17.42
N PRO A 87 -13.11 -18.40 17.02
CA PRO A 87 -13.01 -18.81 15.64
C PRO A 87 -14.27 -18.35 14.89
N SER A 88 -14.31 -17.11 14.42
CA SER A 88 -15.43 -16.64 13.59
C SER A 88 -15.26 -17.14 12.16
N ALA A 89 -15.93 -18.25 11.88
CA ALA A 89 -16.11 -18.85 10.58
C ALA A 89 -16.75 -17.85 9.58
N ARG A 90 -15.93 -17.21 8.73
CA ARG A 90 -16.37 -16.59 7.46
C ARG A 90 -15.32 -16.75 6.37
N VAL A 91 -15.10 -17.99 5.93
CA VAL A 91 -14.36 -18.28 4.67
C VAL A 91 -15.21 -19.09 3.68
N THR A 92 -16.44 -19.47 4.01
CA THR A 92 -17.27 -20.37 3.16
C THR A 92 -18.44 -19.68 2.46
N SER A 93 -18.27 -18.45 1.95
CA SER A 93 -19.34 -17.77 1.18
C SER A 93 -18.89 -17.15 -0.16
N ALA A 94 -17.66 -17.38 -0.60
CA ALA A 94 -17.20 -16.89 -1.91
C ALA A 94 -17.04 -18.00 -2.97
N ALA A 95 -17.26 -19.27 -2.62
CA ALA A 95 -16.99 -20.42 -3.50
C ALA A 95 -18.23 -21.03 -4.17
N SER A 96 -19.45 -20.54 -3.90
CA SER A 96 -20.71 -21.15 -4.38
C SER A 96 -21.37 -20.44 -5.57
N VAL A 97 -20.73 -19.46 -6.21
CA VAL A 97 -21.27 -18.81 -7.44
C VAL A 97 -20.63 -19.37 -8.72
N ALA A 98 -19.65 -20.28 -8.63
CA ALA A 98 -18.86 -20.74 -9.78
C ALA A 98 -19.21 -22.15 -10.31
N VAL A 99 -20.27 -22.79 -9.80
CA VAL A 99 -20.72 -24.11 -10.25
C VAL A 99 -22.16 -24.08 -10.75
N ALA A 100 -22.40 -23.26 -11.77
CA ALA A 100 -23.48 -23.44 -12.72
C ALA A 100 -22.90 -24.00 -14.03
N SER A 101 -22.45 -25.26 -13.95
CA SER A 101 -22.43 -26.20 -15.07
C SER A 101 -23.84 -26.24 -15.70
N GLU A 102 -24.11 -26.44 -16.98
CA GLU A 102 -23.32 -26.72 -18.17
C GLU A 102 -24.37 -26.92 -19.28
N GLN A 103 -24.41 -26.06 -20.30
CA GLN A 103 -25.23 -26.32 -21.48
C GLN A 103 -24.47 -25.93 -22.75
N LYS A 104 -23.97 -26.96 -23.42
CA LYS A 104 -23.28 -27.00 -24.72
C LYS A 104 -24.20 -27.79 -25.70
N PRO A 105 -24.05 -27.81 -27.05
CA PRO A 105 -23.16 -27.14 -28.03
C PRO A 105 -23.95 -26.37 -29.14
N ARG A 106 -23.39 -25.57 -30.05
CA ARG A 106 -22.62 -25.93 -31.27
C ARG A 106 -22.21 -24.63 -32.01
N ARG A 107 -20.96 -24.53 -32.47
CA ARG A 107 -20.46 -23.60 -33.53
C ARG A 107 -20.40 -24.37 -34.87
N PRO A 108 -20.23 -23.78 -36.09
CA PRO A 108 -19.54 -22.52 -36.46
C PRO A 108 -20.33 -21.64 -37.49
N ARG A 109 -20.00 -20.42 -37.93
CA ARG A 109 -18.83 -19.85 -38.64
C ARG A 109 -19.10 -18.32 -38.87
N PRO A 110 -18.13 -17.49 -39.30
CA PRO A 110 -18.18 -16.02 -39.20
C PRO A 110 -18.84 -15.34 -40.42
N ALA A 111 -19.61 -14.27 -40.19
CA ALA A 111 -20.03 -13.34 -41.22
C ALA A 111 -19.20 -12.04 -41.13
N ARG A 112 -18.59 -11.73 -42.26
CA ARG A 112 -17.62 -10.67 -42.55
C ARG A 112 -18.25 -9.27 -42.47
N ALA A 113 -17.44 -8.30 -42.03
CA ALA A 113 -17.76 -6.89 -41.88
C ALA A 113 -18.26 -6.20 -43.18
N LYS A 114 -19.13 -5.20 -43.03
CA LYS A 114 -19.29 -4.09 -43.98
C LYS A 114 -18.78 -2.80 -43.31
N PRO A 115 -17.83 -2.07 -43.93
CA PRO A 115 -17.37 -0.79 -43.41
C PRO A 115 -18.29 0.34 -43.89
N GLY A 116 -18.57 1.31 -43.03
CA GLY A 116 -19.20 2.57 -43.42
C GLY A 116 -20.64 2.75 -42.94
N ALA A 117 -20.79 3.21 -41.71
CA ALA A 117 -21.79 4.19 -41.27
C ALA A 117 -21.49 4.48 -39.79
N ALA A 118 -20.72 5.53 -39.51
CA ALA A 118 -20.67 6.07 -38.16
C ALA A 118 -22.02 6.78 -37.90
N PRO A 119 -22.69 6.55 -36.76
CA PRO A 119 -23.94 7.23 -36.44
C PRO A 119 -23.68 8.73 -36.24
N PHE A 120 -24.50 9.57 -36.88
CA PHE A 120 -24.45 11.04 -36.74
C PHE A 120 -24.90 11.44 -35.33
N ASP A 121 -24.14 12.33 -34.68
CA ASP A 121 -24.46 12.95 -33.39
C ASP A 121 -25.13 14.31 -33.65
N GLY A 122 -26.32 14.52 -33.08
CA GLY A 122 -27.19 15.67 -33.34
C GLY A 122 -27.03 16.84 -32.35
N GLU A 123 -26.09 16.76 -31.41
CA GLU A 123 -26.04 17.65 -30.25
C GLU A 123 -24.91 18.71 -30.31
N ALA A 124 -24.30 18.96 -31.48
CA ALA A 124 -23.27 20.00 -31.63
C ALA A 124 -23.86 21.35 -32.10
N THR A 125 -24.22 22.22 -31.14
CA THR A 125 -24.30 23.68 -31.31
C THR A 125 -23.98 24.35 -29.98
#